data_AF-A0A8J4Q5Y4-F1
#
_entry.id   AF-A0A8J4Q5Y4-F1
#
_cell.length_a   1.000
_cell.length_b   1.000
_cell.length_c   1.000
_cell.angle_alpha   90.00
_cell.angle_beta   90.00
_cell.angle_gamma   90.00
#
_symmetry.space_group_name_H-M   'P 1'
#
loop_
_entity.id
_entity.type
_entity.pdbx_description
1 polymer ?
#
loop_
_entity_poly.entity_id
_entity_poly.type
_entity_poly.pdbx_seq_one_letter_code
_entity_poly.pdbx_strand_id
1 'polypeptide(L)'
;MHIGWSIILPLSWVRVFWAPLISKGAHAIGLREKHWVASEMGMPFFPSDFPDCNAYSCFMANEAAVSNQKVERSPPDVRPWRVPIPPPWETIRHAFKEGPTRLPDKKTSILKLLKDESKFGPSLNGIAHFGYGRKLCFLRILLHAYKEGVFEEGAVVCAPQLTDISLLISRSGTDEGGLQMPQSAVRSYFKEQSPAKWELHKPEDAIARESHRWPIGFVTTGFVRGSKKPVAEALCEAVLLARLREEQWNNMPKKRRKEIYVLVRNLRSSSYRLALATIVLEQQEEDVEFL
;
A
#
# COMPACT_ATOMS: atom_id res chain seq x y z
N MET A 1 -5.24 -17.33 -9.51
CA MET A 1 -4.22 -18.30 -10.00
C MET A 1 -3.39 -18.78 -8.80
N HIS A 2 -3.35 -20.08 -8.50
CA HIS A 2 -2.36 -20.62 -7.54
C HIS A 2 -1.20 -21.19 -8.35
N ILE A 3 0.01 -20.65 -8.16
CA ILE A 3 1.21 -21.11 -8.85
C ILE A 3 1.91 -22.11 -7.94
N GLY A 4 1.81 -23.39 -8.30
CA GLY A 4 2.41 -24.50 -7.56
C GLY A 4 1.50 -25.73 -7.48
N TRP A 5 2.10 -26.88 -7.17
CA TRP A 5 1.37 -28.13 -6.95
C TRP A 5 1.22 -28.38 -5.45
N SER A 6 0.01 -28.71 -5.03
CA SER A 6 -0.25 -29.19 -3.67
C SER A 6 -0.39 -30.71 -3.70
N ILE A 7 0.47 -31.41 -2.96
CA ILE A 7 0.40 -32.86 -2.80
C ILE A 7 -0.18 -33.14 -1.41
N ILE A 8 -1.32 -33.81 -1.35
CA ILE A 8 -1.99 -34.18 -0.11
C ILE A 8 -1.65 -35.63 0.19
N LEU A 9 -1.05 -35.89 1.36
CA LEU A 9 -0.57 -37.20 1.77
C LEU A 9 -1.00 -37.52 3.22
N PRO A 10 -1.22 -38.80 3.57
CA PRO A 10 -1.31 -39.21 4.96
C PRO A 10 0.01 -38.90 5.69
N LEU A 11 -0.07 -38.58 6.99
CA LEU A 11 1.09 -38.15 7.79
C LEU A 11 2.26 -39.15 7.74
N SER A 12 1.97 -40.45 7.68
CA SER A 12 2.98 -41.52 7.58
C SER A 12 3.79 -41.52 6.28
N TRP A 13 3.29 -40.88 5.22
CA TRP A 13 3.92 -40.86 3.89
C TRP A 13 4.72 -39.58 3.61
N VAL A 14 4.58 -38.53 4.44
CA VAL A 14 5.23 -37.23 4.19
C VAL A 14 6.74 -37.36 4.04
N ARG A 15 7.42 -38.07 4.95
CA ARG A 15 8.88 -38.26 4.87
C ARG A 15 9.32 -39.06 3.65
N VAL A 16 8.53 -40.06 3.26
CA VAL A 16 8.81 -40.95 2.12
C VAL A 16 8.80 -40.17 0.81
N PHE A 17 7.85 -39.24 0.64
CA PHE A 17 7.77 -38.38 -0.55
C PHE A 17 8.73 -37.19 -0.48
N TRP A 18 9.00 -36.66 0.72
CA TRP A 18 9.88 -35.51 0.89
C TRP A 18 11.34 -35.81 0.56
N ALA A 19 11.88 -36.96 0.99
CA ALA A 19 13.30 -37.29 0.81
C ALA A 19 13.73 -37.34 -0.68
N PRO A 20 12.99 -38.00 -1.59
CA PRO A 20 13.30 -37.98 -3.02
C PRO A 20 13.29 -36.57 -3.61
N LEU A 21 12.32 -35.70 -3.25
CA LEU A 21 12.24 -34.33 -3.76
C LEU A 21 13.51 -33.54 -3.44
N ILE A 22 13.94 -33.56 -2.17
CA ILE A 22 15.15 -32.87 -1.75
C ILE A 22 16.40 -33.49 -2.40
N SER A 23 16.50 -34.83 -2.45
CA SER A 23 17.65 -35.50 -3.07
C SER A 23 17.79 -35.22 -4.57
N LYS A 24 16.69 -34.86 -5.24
CA LYS A 24 16.65 -34.49 -6.66
C LYS A 24 16.82 -32.99 -6.90
N GLY A 25 17.17 -32.22 -5.87
CA GLY A 25 17.53 -30.80 -5.99
C GLY A 25 16.41 -29.81 -5.68
N ALA A 26 15.28 -30.26 -5.13
CA ALA A 26 14.28 -29.33 -4.59
C ALA A 26 14.82 -28.62 -3.34
N HIS A 27 14.57 -27.33 -3.23
CA HIS A 27 14.93 -26.53 -2.05
C HIS A 27 13.71 -26.35 -1.15
N ALA A 28 13.86 -26.71 0.12
CA ALA A 28 12.83 -26.47 1.12
C ALA A 28 12.72 -24.96 1.42
N ILE A 29 11.50 -24.44 1.40
CA ILE A 29 11.22 -23.03 1.69
C ILE A 29 10.31 -22.90 2.93
N GLY A 30 10.52 -21.84 3.72
CA GLY A 30 9.73 -21.56 4.91
C GLY A 30 8.57 -20.59 4.64
N LEU A 31 7.97 -20.09 5.72
CA LEU A 31 6.88 -19.11 5.64
C LEU A 31 7.33 -17.80 4.99
N ARG A 32 8.56 -17.36 5.26
CA ARG A 32 9.13 -16.12 4.71
C ARG A 32 9.27 -16.18 3.20
N GLU A 33 9.88 -17.25 2.69
CA GLU A 33 10.06 -17.44 1.26
C GLU A 33 8.70 -17.67 0.56
N LYS A 34 7.76 -18.35 1.23
CA LYS A 34 6.37 -18.47 0.74
C LYS A 34 5.70 -17.10 0.60
N HIS A 35 5.88 -16.21 1.58
CA HIS A 35 5.40 -14.83 1.52
C HIS A 35 6.05 -14.09 0.35
N TRP A 36 7.37 -14.18 0.19
CA TRP A 36 8.07 -13.56 -0.96
C TRP A 36 7.54 -14.02 -2.31
N VAL A 37 7.29 -15.32 -2.48
CA VAL A 37 6.68 -15.85 -3.71
C VAL A 37 5.29 -15.27 -3.94
N ALA A 38 4.47 -15.14 -2.89
CA ALA A 38 3.16 -14.50 -3.01
C ALA A 38 3.27 -13.01 -3.41
N SER A 39 4.18 -12.26 -2.76
CA SER A 39 4.43 -10.84 -3.02
C SER A 39 4.89 -10.58 -4.46
N GLU A 40 5.81 -11.40 -4.98
CA GLU A 40 6.28 -11.31 -6.37
C GLU A 40 5.15 -11.53 -7.38
N MET A 41 4.12 -12.27 -7.00
CA MET A 41 2.92 -12.53 -7.80
C MET A 41 1.81 -11.51 -7.54
N GLY A 42 2.04 -10.52 -6.67
CA GLY A 42 1.04 -9.56 -6.23
C GLY A 42 -0.17 -10.22 -5.56
N MET A 43 0.04 -11.35 -4.89
CA MET A 43 -1.00 -12.13 -4.21
C MET A 43 -0.97 -11.88 -2.70
N PRO A 44 -2.13 -11.60 -2.08
CA PRO A 44 -2.18 -11.24 -0.68
C PRO A 44 -1.81 -12.44 0.19
N PHE A 45 -1.06 -12.19 1.25
CA PHE A 45 -0.57 -13.18 2.18
C PHE A 45 -1.32 -13.06 3.52
N PHE A 46 -1.99 -14.15 3.90
CA PHE A 46 -2.68 -14.22 5.17
C PHE A 46 -1.70 -14.53 6.32
N PRO A 47 -1.78 -13.85 7.48
CA PRO A 47 -2.78 -12.84 7.84
C PRO A 47 -2.35 -11.38 7.57
N SER A 48 -1.10 -11.11 7.18
CA SER A 48 -0.50 -9.77 7.12
C SER A 48 -1.23 -8.78 6.20
N ASP A 49 -1.83 -9.24 5.11
CA ASP A 49 -2.51 -8.37 4.14
C ASP A 49 -4.03 -8.19 4.39
N PHE A 50 -4.55 -8.66 5.54
CA PHE A 50 -5.98 -8.68 5.84
C PHE A 50 -6.32 -7.90 7.13
N PRO A 51 -6.27 -6.55 7.12
CA PRO A 51 -6.36 -5.72 8.33
C PRO A 51 -7.73 -5.72 9.04
N ASP A 52 -8.73 -6.35 8.45
CA ASP A 52 -10.11 -6.44 8.93
C ASP A 52 -10.38 -7.68 9.80
N CYS A 53 -9.39 -8.57 9.96
CA CYS A 53 -9.56 -9.82 10.69
C CYS A 53 -8.78 -9.88 12.02
N ASN A 54 -9.29 -10.69 12.96
CA ASN A 54 -8.64 -10.89 14.25
C ASN A 54 -7.23 -11.51 14.12
N ALA A 55 -7.03 -12.37 13.11
CA ALA A 55 -5.73 -13.00 12.88
C ALA A 55 -4.65 -11.97 12.54
N TYR A 56 -5.00 -10.93 11.76
CA TYR A 56 -4.13 -9.80 11.51
C TYR A 56 -3.83 -9.03 12.78
N SER A 57 -4.84 -8.73 13.61
CA SER A 57 -4.61 -8.01 14.87
C SER A 57 -3.65 -8.76 15.79
N CYS A 58 -3.81 -10.09 15.91
CA CYS A 58 -2.89 -10.93 16.69
C CYS A 58 -1.48 -10.96 16.07
N PHE A 59 -1.38 -11.11 14.75
CA PHE A 59 -0.10 -11.10 14.03
C PHE A 59 0.65 -9.78 14.25
N MET A 60 -0.01 -8.64 14.04
CA MET A 60 0.59 -7.32 14.17
C MET A 60 0.93 -6.97 15.61
N ALA A 61 0.19 -7.48 16.61
CA ALA A 61 0.55 -7.35 18.02
C ALA A 61 1.89 -8.04 18.32
N ASN A 62 2.10 -9.24 17.76
CA ASN A 62 3.37 -9.95 17.89
C ASN A 62 4.50 -9.20 17.16
N GLU A 63 4.28 -8.73 15.93
CA GLU A 63 5.26 -7.93 15.17
C GLU A 63 5.64 -6.64 15.92
N ALA A 64 4.67 -5.96 16.52
CA ALA A 64 4.91 -4.79 17.35
C ALA A 64 5.76 -5.12 18.59
N ALA A 65 5.47 -6.23 19.27
CA ALA A 65 6.26 -6.68 20.43
C ALA A 65 7.71 -7.03 20.05
N VAL A 66 7.91 -7.74 18.93
CA VAL A 66 9.24 -8.08 18.40
C VAL A 66 10.01 -6.80 18.03
N SER A 67 9.35 -5.85 17.36
CA SER A 67 9.93 -4.56 17.01
C SER A 67 10.33 -3.75 18.24
N ASN A 68 9.46 -3.66 19.25
CA ASN A 68 9.73 -2.95 20.50
C ASN A 68 10.91 -3.56 21.27
N GLN A 69 10.97 -4.89 21.39
CA GLN A 69 12.09 -5.56 22.03
C GLN A 69 13.42 -5.27 21.31
N LYS A 70 13.41 -5.21 19.97
CA LYS A 70 14.59 -4.85 19.19
C LYS A 70 15.03 -3.41 19.45
N VAL A 71 14.09 -2.47 19.57
CA VAL A 71 14.37 -1.07 19.92
C VAL A 71 14.96 -0.95 21.32
N GLU A 72 14.40 -1.66 22.31
CA GLU A 72 14.87 -1.63 23.70
C GLU A 72 16.30 -2.17 23.85
N ARG A 73 16.64 -3.24 23.12
CA ARG A 73 17.99 -3.83 23.10
C ARG A 73 19.03 -2.97 22.36
N SER A 74 18.59 -2.00 21.56
CA SER A 74 19.50 -1.15 20.80
C SER A 74 20.14 -0.09 21.71
N PRO A 75 21.47 0.14 21.62
CA PRO A 75 22.15 1.23 22.33
C PRO A 75 21.54 2.60 21.98
N PRO A 76 21.55 3.59 22.89
CA PRO A 76 20.91 4.89 22.68
C PRO A 76 21.27 5.58 21.36
N ASP A 77 22.55 5.55 20.96
CA ASP A 77 23.07 6.27 19.79
C ASP A 77 22.63 5.69 18.44
N VAL A 78 22.25 4.42 18.41
CA VAL A 78 21.78 3.71 17.20
C VAL A 78 20.34 3.27 17.31
N ARG A 79 19.64 3.63 18.40
CA ARG A 79 18.27 3.25 18.65
C ARG A 79 17.36 3.96 17.65
N PRO A 80 16.66 3.21 16.78
CA PRO A 80 15.74 3.85 15.87
C PRO A 80 14.49 4.33 16.63
N TRP A 81 13.89 5.42 16.16
CA TRP A 81 12.62 5.86 16.72
C TRP A 81 11.48 4.89 16.40
N ARG A 82 10.46 4.88 17.27
CA ARG A 82 9.26 4.06 17.08
C ARG A 82 8.46 4.54 15.89
N VAL A 83 7.80 3.59 15.25
CA VAL A 83 6.88 3.80 14.14
C VAL A 83 5.60 2.99 14.43
N PRO A 84 4.44 3.39 13.90
CA PRO A 84 3.19 2.66 14.12
C PRO A 84 3.25 1.24 13.53
N ILE A 85 3.04 0.25 14.40
CA ILE A 85 2.84 -1.16 14.05
C ILE A 85 1.66 -1.64 14.90
N PRO A 86 0.50 -2.00 14.30
CA PRO A 86 0.18 -1.92 12.87
C PRO A 86 0.12 -0.49 12.31
N PRO A 87 0.06 -0.33 10.98
CA PRO A 87 -0.26 0.95 10.35
C PRO A 87 -1.53 1.57 10.96
N PRO A 88 -1.58 2.89 11.17
CA PRO A 88 -2.67 3.52 11.88
C PRO A 88 -3.85 3.80 10.94
N TRP A 89 -4.55 2.74 10.51
CA TRP A 89 -5.62 2.77 9.50
C TRP A 89 -6.69 3.86 9.73
N GLU A 90 -7.06 4.10 11.00
CA GLU A 90 -8.07 5.10 11.37
C GLU A 90 -7.66 6.55 11.02
N THR A 91 -6.36 6.81 10.89
CA THR A 91 -5.86 8.16 10.56
C THR A 91 -6.26 8.62 9.16
N ILE A 92 -6.57 7.68 8.26
CA ILE A 92 -7.05 7.97 6.90
C ILE A 92 -8.38 8.74 6.92
N ARG A 93 -9.18 8.65 8.00
CA ARG A 93 -10.38 9.48 8.17
C ARG A 93 -10.07 10.98 8.14
N HIS A 94 -8.90 11.39 8.61
CA HIS A 94 -8.51 12.81 8.54
C HIS A 94 -8.26 13.25 7.11
N ALA A 95 -7.57 12.44 6.30
CA ALA A 95 -7.41 12.70 4.87
C ALA A 95 -8.77 12.74 4.15
N PHE A 96 -9.70 11.86 4.52
CA PHE A 96 -11.06 11.84 3.96
C PHE A 96 -11.87 13.11 4.27
N LYS A 97 -11.75 13.65 5.50
CA LYS A 97 -12.53 14.83 5.94
C LYS A 97 -11.89 16.16 5.55
N GLU A 98 -10.57 16.23 5.60
CA GLU A 98 -9.82 17.49 5.59
C GLU A 98 -8.76 17.57 4.49
N GLY A 99 -8.60 16.51 3.70
CA GLY A 99 -7.75 16.51 2.52
C GLY A 99 -8.18 17.56 1.50
N PRO A 100 -7.29 17.92 0.55
CA PRO A 100 -7.51 18.97 -0.45
C PRO A 100 -8.76 18.73 -1.32
N THR A 101 -9.21 17.48 -1.43
CA THR A 101 -10.42 17.07 -2.13
C THR A 101 -11.63 17.14 -1.20
N ARG A 102 -12.18 18.34 -0.95
CA ARG A 102 -13.48 18.49 -0.28
C ARG A 102 -14.61 17.88 -1.15
N LEU A 103 -15.50 17.11 -0.53
CA LEU A 103 -16.69 16.57 -1.19
C LEU A 103 -17.67 17.69 -1.56
N PRO A 104 -18.20 17.74 -2.80
CA PRO A 104 -19.52 18.30 -2.99
C PRO A 104 -20.54 17.40 -2.28
N ASP A 105 -21.50 17.99 -1.56
CA ASP A 105 -22.54 17.33 -0.73
C ASP A 105 -23.47 16.34 -1.47
N LYS A 106 -23.18 15.99 -2.72
CA LYS A 106 -24.02 15.09 -3.52
C LYS A 106 -23.61 13.64 -3.30
N LYS A 107 -24.62 12.81 -3.04
CA LYS A 107 -24.58 11.34 -2.91
C LYS A 107 -24.10 10.67 -4.20
N THR A 108 -22.81 10.80 -4.54
CA THR A 108 -22.21 10.08 -5.65
C THR A 108 -21.81 8.70 -5.16
N SER A 109 -22.39 7.64 -5.73
CA SER A 109 -22.03 6.28 -5.33
C SER A 109 -20.61 5.96 -5.82
N ILE A 110 -19.83 5.24 -5.01
CA ILE A 110 -18.48 4.79 -5.37
C ILE A 110 -18.46 4.02 -6.69
N LEU A 111 -19.51 3.25 -6.97
CA LEU A 111 -19.63 2.55 -8.24
C LEU A 111 -19.75 3.50 -9.44
N LYS A 112 -20.29 4.71 -9.29
CA LYS A 112 -20.27 5.71 -10.38
C LYS A 112 -18.90 6.37 -10.56
N LEU A 113 -18.10 6.46 -9.50
CA LEU A 113 -16.72 6.99 -9.55
C LEU A 113 -15.70 5.95 -10.05
N LEU A 114 -15.90 4.68 -9.70
CA LEU A 114 -15.09 3.56 -10.18
C LEU A 114 -15.54 3.06 -11.56
N LYS A 115 -16.83 3.21 -11.92
CA LYS A 115 -17.38 2.86 -13.23
C LYS A 115 -17.78 4.08 -14.07
N ASP A 116 -17.01 5.17 -14.08
CA ASP A 116 -17.20 6.20 -15.11
C ASP A 116 -16.63 5.70 -16.47
N GLU A 117 -17.21 4.59 -16.89
CA GLU A 117 -17.11 3.87 -18.16
C GLU A 117 -18.18 4.39 -19.12
N SER A 118 -18.57 5.68 -19.07
CA SER A 118 -19.40 6.25 -20.14
C SER A 118 -18.57 6.59 -21.39
N LYS A 119 -17.72 5.63 -21.79
CA LYS A 119 -17.30 5.36 -23.17
C LYS A 119 -17.34 3.87 -23.56
N PHE A 120 -17.80 2.93 -22.72
CA PHE A 120 -18.00 1.54 -23.14
C PHE A 120 -19.31 0.92 -22.60
N GLY A 121 -20.20 0.58 -23.54
CA GLY A 121 -21.11 -0.60 -23.55
C GLY A 121 -22.21 -0.75 -22.48
N PRO A 122 -23.48 -1.06 -22.86
CA PRO A 122 -24.55 -1.28 -21.91
C PRO A 122 -24.62 -2.75 -21.47
N SER A 123 -24.39 -3.05 -20.19
CA SER A 123 -25.29 -3.92 -19.41
C SER A 123 -24.78 -4.11 -17.98
N LEU A 124 -25.64 -3.74 -17.02
CA LEU A 124 -25.83 -4.41 -15.72
C LEU A 124 -26.94 -3.62 -15.00
N ASN A 125 -28.17 -3.87 -15.45
CA ASN A 125 -29.37 -3.37 -14.80
C ASN A 125 -29.59 -4.15 -13.51
N GLY A 126 -29.39 -3.47 -12.39
CA GLY A 126 -29.69 -3.95 -11.05
C GLY A 126 -28.49 -3.77 -10.14
N ILE A 127 -28.65 -2.91 -9.12
CA ILE A 127 -28.13 -3.05 -7.75
C ILE A 127 -27.83 -1.66 -7.13
N ALA A 128 -28.70 -1.33 -6.16
CA ALA A 128 -28.58 -0.53 -4.94
C ALA A 128 -27.79 0.80 -4.93
N HIS A 129 -28.54 1.85 -4.59
CA HIS A 129 -28.08 3.14 -4.08
C HIS A 129 -27.36 2.95 -2.72
N PHE A 130 -26.03 2.83 -2.70
CA PHE A 130 -25.26 2.77 -1.44
C PHE A 130 -25.08 4.18 -0.86
N GLY A 131 -25.86 4.50 0.18
CA GLY A 131 -25.62 5.68 1.01
C GLY A 131 -24.35 5.50 1.84
N TYR A 132 -23.31 6.29 1.56
CA TYR A 132 -22.05 6.25 2.31
C TYR A 132 -22.22 6.82 3.73
N GLY A 133 -22.57 5.94 4.66
CA GLY A 133 -22.50 6.23 6.09
C GLY A 133 -21.09 5.97 6.62
N ARG A 134 -20.30 7.03 6.84
CA ARG A 134 -19.17 7.15 7.81
C ARG A 134 -18.05 6.07 7.87
N LYS A 135 -18.07 4.99 7.07
CA LYS A 135 -17.09 3.88 7.11
C LYS A 135 -16.08 4.01 5.96
N LEU A 136 -14.80 3.83 6.29
CA LEU A 136 -13.72 3.74 5.30
C LEU A 136 -13.86 2.44 4.51
N CYS A 137 -13.53 2.48 3.22
CA CYS A 137 -13.45 1.29 2.38
C CYS A 137 -12.07 1.27 1.73
N PHE A 138 -11.36 0.16 1.85
CA PHE A 138 -10.02 0.01 1.31
C PHE A 138 -10.02 -0.94 0.10
N LEU A 139 -9.28 -0.57 -0.94
CA LEU A 139 -9.02 -1.37 -2.12
C LEU A 139 -7.58 -1.85 -2.12
N ARG A 140 -7.38 -3.10 -2.54
CA ARG A 140 -6.04 -3.64 -2.80
C ARG A 140 -5.49 -3.08 -4.10
N ILE A 141 -4.28 -2.56 -4.01
CA ILE A 141 -3.53 -2.03 -5.14
C ILE A 141 -2.15 -2.67 -5.20
N LEU A 142 -1.62 -2.78 -6.41
CA LEU A 142 -0.22 -3.12 -6.67
C LEU A 142 0.55 -1.84 -6.97
N LEU A 143 1.70 -1.69 -6.32
CA LEU A 143 2.59 -0.55 -6.45
C LEU A 143 3.87 -0.95 -7.17
N HIS A 144 4.16 -0.21 -8.24
CA HIS A 144 5.42 -0.29 -8.96
C HIS A 144 6.16 1.02 -8.79
N ALA A 145 7.44 0.98 -8.42
CA ALA A 145 8.24 2.19 -8.31
C ALA A 145 8.44 2.81 -9.71
N TYR A 146 8.16 4.11 -9.85
CA TYR A 146 8.31 4.80 -11.13
C TYR A 146 9.79 4.96 -11.54
N LYS A 147 10.64 5.14 -10.53
CA LYS A 147 12.11 5.22 -10.58
C LYS A 147 12.67 4.43 -9.41
N GLU A 148 13.99 4.39 -9.27
CA GLU A 148 14.65 3.68 -8.16
C GLU A 148 14.08 4.05 -6.77
N GLY A 149 13.83 3.01 -5.98
CA GLY A 149 13.29 3.11 -4.63
C GLY A 149 12.94 1.73 -4.08
N VAL A 150 12.82 1.62 -2.76
CA VAL A 150 12.37 0.40 -2.07
C VAL A 150 11.21 0.77 -1.16
N PHE A 151 10.08 0.10 -1.34
CA PHE A 151 8.91 0.28 -0.49
C PHE A 151 8.95 -0.73 0.65
N GLU A 152 8.93 -0.23 1.87
CA GLU A 152 8.92 -1.05 3.08
C GLU A 152 7.49 -1.39 3.50
N GLU A 153 7.34 -2.51 4.20
CA GLU A 153 6.09 -2.84 4.89
C GLU A 153 5.75 -1.75 5.92
N GLY A 154 4.48 -1.36 5.97
CA GLY A 154 3.99 -0.24 6.78
C GLY A 154 4.30 1.14 6.21
N ALA A 155 4.95 1.26 5.05
CA ALA A 155 5.12 2.54 4.37
C ALA A 155 3.77 3.22 4.09
N VAL A 156 3.77 4.55 4.12
CA VAL A 156 2.55 5.33 3.87
C VAL A 156 2.41 5.63 2.38
N VAL A 157 1.21 5.39 1.86
CA VAL A 157 0.81 5.83 0.51
C VAL A 157 0.10 7.16 0.65
N CYS A 158 0.58 8.17 -0.07
CA CYS A 158 0.06 9.53 0.00
C CYS A 158 -0.47 10.01 -1.35
N ALA A 159 -1.43 10.92 -1.30
CA ALA A 159 -1.89 11.64 -2.49
C ALA A 159 -0.83 12.67 -2.95
N PRO A 160 -0.31 12.57 -4.19
CA PRO A 160 0.50 13.63 -4.80
C PRO A 160 -0.35 14.84 -5.16
N GLN A 161 0.31 16.00 -5.22
CA GLN A 161 -0.12 17.14 -6.02
C GLN A 161 0.33 16.95 -7.47
N LEU A 162 -0.37 17.57 -8.44
CA LEU A 162 0.03 17.53 -9.85
C LEU A 162 1.45 18.08 -10.10
N THR A 163 1.87 19.05 -9.30
CA THR A 163 3.22 19.61 -9.29
C THR A 163 4.27 18.57 -8.86
N ASP A 164 3.96 17.73 -7.86
CA ASP A 164 4.86 16.66 -7.42
C ASP A 164 5.12 15.64 -8.53
N ILE A 165 4.06 15.26 -9.25
CA ILE A 165 4.14 14.30 -10.35
C ILE A 165 5.05 14.88 -11.44
N SER A 166 4.81 16.14 -11.83
CA SER A 166 5.62 16.82 -12.85
C SER A 166 7.09 16.91 -12.44
N LEU A 167 7.37 17.30 -11.19
CA LEU A 167 8.71 17.38 -10.61
C LEU A 167 9.43 16.03 -10.59
N LEU A 168 8.75 14.95 -10.17
CA LEU A 168 9.36 13.64 -10.03
C LEU A 168 9.54 12.92 -11.37
N ILE A 169 8.69 13.22 -12.36
CA ILE A 169 8.86 12.72 -13.72
C ILE A 169 10.04 13.42 -14.41
N SER A 170 10.15 14.75 -14.33
CA SER A 170 11.14 15.55 -15.07
C SER A 170 12.58 15.35 -14.61
N ARG A 171 12.82 14.89 -13.38
CA ARG A 171 14.19 14.66 -12.86
C ARG A 171 14.97 13.62 -13.66
N SER A 172 16.20 13.94 -14.06
CA SER A 172 17.19 12.93 -14.47
C SER A 172 17.73 12.17 -13.25
N GLY A 173 18.22 10.94 -13.45
CA GLY A 173 18.56 9.99 -12.38
C GLY A 173 19.63 10.42 -11.36
N THR A 174 20.29 11.56 -11.53
CA THR A 174 21.40 12.04 -10.71
C THR A 174 21.08 13.23 -9.79
N ASP A 175 19.90 13.84 -9.87
CA ASP A 175 19.59 14.99 -9.01
C ASP A 175 19.20 14.52 -7.61
N GLU A 176 19.81 15.08 -6.56
CA GLU A 176 19.49 14.82 -5.14
C GLU A 176 18.20 15.52 -4.67
N GLY A 177 17.67 16.47 -5.45
CA GLY A 177 16.54 17.35 -5.11
C GLY A 177 15.15 16.73 -5.33
N GLY A 178 14.77 15.74 -4.51
CA GLY A 178 13.41 15.17 -4.52
C GLY A 178 12.41 15.90 -3.65
N LEU A 179 11.13 15.52 -3.76
CA LEU A 179 10.14 15.88 -2.76
C LEU A 179 10.53 15.22 -1.44
N GLN A 180 11.02 16.02 -0.50
CA GLN A 180 11.49 15.56 0.80
C GLN A 180 10.76 16.31 1.92
N MET A 181 10.48 15.57 2.99
CA MET A 181 9.95 16.11 4.24
C MET A 181 11.10 16.42 5.22
N PRO A 182 11.07 17.53 5.96
CA PRO A 182 12.06 17.82 6.99
C PRO A 182 12.19 16.67 8.00
N GLN A 183 13.39 16.39 8.48
CA GLN A 183 13.63 15.28 9.43
C GLN A 183 12.84 15.43 10.73
N SER A 184 12.61 16.66 11.19
CA SER A 184 11.73 16.96 12.34
C SER A 184 10.28 16.53 12.07
N ALA A 185 9.79 16.71 10.84
CA ALA A 185 8.45 16.34 10.40
C ALA A 185 8.29 14.83 10.13
N VAL A 186 9.36 14.13 9.76
CA VAL A 186 9.36 12.65 9.62
C VAL A 186 8.95 11.98 10.92
N ARG A 187 9.56 12.40 12.03
CA ARG A 187 9.30 11.81 13.35
C ARG A 187 7.93 12.18 13.89
N SER A 188 7.42 13.36 13.53
CA SER A 188 6.15 13.84 14.04
C SER A 188 4.96 13.43 13.17
N TYR A 189 5.15 12.95 11.93
CA TYR A 189 4.07 12.61 10.99
C TYR A 189 2.97 11.75 11.63
N PHE A 190 3.38 10.71 12.38
CA PHE A 190 2.49 10.00 13.31
C PHE A 190 3.03 10.16 14.73
N LYS A 191 2.21 10.68 15.65
CA LYS A 191 2.55 10.79 17.07
C LYS A 191 1.80 9.74 17.88
N GLU A 192 2.53 9.06 18.75
CA GLU A 192 1.96 8.16 19.73
C GLU A 192 1.36 8.99 20.87
N GLN A 193 0.04 8.90 21.06
CA GLN A 193 -0.69 9.63 22.11
C GLN A 193 -0.77 8.83 23.41
N SER A 194 -0.93 7.52 23.26
CA SER A 194 -0.92 6.53 24.34
C SER A 194 -0.30 5.25 23.77
N PRO A 195 0.11 4.28 24.61
CA PRO A 195 0.75 3.06 24.13
C PRO A 195 -0.03 2.42 22.97
N ALA A 196 0.65 2.24 21.83
CA ALA A 196 0.09 1.70 20.58
C ALA A 196 -1.06 2.49 19.93
N LYS A 197 -1.39 3.69 20.41
CA LYS A 197 -2.36 4.60 19.79
C LYS A 197 -1.64 5.73 19.07
N TRP A 198 -1.73 5.72 17.75
CA TRP A 198 -1.06 6.68 16.88
C TRP A 198 -2.06 7.60 16.19
N GLU A 199 -1.72 8.89 16.12
CA GLU A 199 -2.53 9.90 15.44
C GLU A 199 -1.70 10.63 14.38
N LEU A 200 -2.37 11.03 13.30
CA LEU A 200 -1.76 11.87 12.27
C LEU A 200 -1.55 13.27 12.83
N HIS A 201 -0.30 13.71 12.86
CA HIS A 201 0.01 15.06 13.28
C HIS A 201 0.07 15.98 12.07
N LYS A 202 -0.67 17.09 12.14
CA LYS A 202 -0.61 18.13 11.11
C LYS A 202 0.50 19.11 11.47
N PRO A 203 1.44 19.38 10.56
CA PRO A 203 2.49 20.35 10.81
C PRO A 203 1.92 21.77 10.94
N GLU A 204 2.50 22.55 11.85
CA GLU A 204 2.15 23.95 12.06
C GLU A 204 3.05 24.88 11.24
N ASP A 205 4.33 24.53 11.10
CA ASP A 205 5.31 25.32 10.37
C ASP A 205 5.10 25.24 8.85
N ALA A 206 5.41 26.34 8.16
CA ALA A 206 5.12 26.50 6.74
C ALA A 206 5.85 25.45 5.87
N ILE A 207 7.10 25.13 6.20
CA ILE A 207 7.95 24.21 5.43
C ILE A 207 7.42 22.77 5.54
N ALA A 208 7.10 22.31 6.75
CA ALA A 208 6.54 20.99 6.95
C ALA A 208 5.12 20.88 6.36
N ARG A 209 4.33 21.97 6.37
CA ARG A 209 3.03 22.01 5.69
C ARG A 209 3.15 21.86 4.17
N GLU A 210 4.13 22.52 3.56
CA GLU A 210 4.39 22.42 2.13
C GLU A 210 4.83 21.02 1.72
N SER A 211 5.64 20.35 2.54
CA SER A 211 6.09 18.96 2.30
C SER A 211 5.12 17.87 2.76
N HIS A 212 4.05 18.23 3.49
CA HIS A 212 3.07 17.28 3.99
C HIS A 212 2.21 16.73 2.84
N ARG A 213 2.12 15.41 2.75
CA ARG A 213 1.21 14.73 1.81
C ARG A 213 0.26 13.86 2.59
N TRP A 214 -1.03 13.98 2.28
CA TRP A 214 -2.10 13.30 3.02
C TRP A 214 -2.03 11.79 2.79
N PRO A 215 -2.12 10.99 3.86
CA PRO A 215 -2.12 9.54 3.74
C PRO A 215 -3.45 9.07 3.15
N ILE A 216 -3.39 8.26 2.10
CA ILE A 216 -4.56 7.63 1.46
C ILE A 216 -4.59 6.11 1.69
N GLY A 217 -3.48 5.54 2.18
CA GLY A 217 -3.36 4.11 2.42
C GLY A 217 -2.00 3.72 3.01
N PHE A 218 -1.79 2.43 3.16
CA PHE A 218 -0.54 1.86 3.67
C PHE A 218 -0.13 0.63 2.89
N VAL A 219 1.19 0.44 2.77
CA VAL A 219 1.81 -0.76 2.22
C VAL A 219 1.67 -1.88 3.25
N THR A 220 1.05 -2.99 2.86
CA THR A 220 0.91 -4.19 3.69
C THR A 220 2.04 -5.19 3.42
N THR A 221 2.52 -5.23 2.18
CA THR A 221 3.66 -6.06 1.77
C THR A 221 4.62 -5.22 0.94
N GLY A 222 5.86 -5.07 1.42
CA GLY A 222 6.91 -4.29 0.75
C GLY A 222 7.63 -5.05 -0.37
N PHE A 223 8.65 -4.42 -0.96
CA PHE A 223 9.47 -5.05 -1.99
C PHE A 223 10.32 -6.20 -1.43
N VAL A 224 10.31 -7.33 -2.14
CA VAL A 224 11.22 -8.44 -1.88
C VAL A 224 12.62 -8.08 -2.35
N ARG A 225 13.59 -8.15 -1.43
CA ARG A 225 14.99 -7.85 -1.75
C ARG A 225 15.53 -8.86 -2.78
N GLY A 226 16.20 -8.36 -3.82
CA GLY A 226 16.78 -9.18 -4.88
C GLY A 226 15.79 -9.54 -6.00
N SER A 227 14.54 -9.11 -5.91
CA SER A 227 13.61 -9.21 -7.03
C SER A 227 14.08 -8.40 -8.23
N LYS A 228 13.88 -8.95 -9.42
CA LYS A 228 14.12 -8.25 -10.70
C LYS A 228 12.92 -7.41 -11.13
N LYS A 229 11.75 -7.65 -10.55
CA LYS A 229 10.48 -6.98 -10.86
C LYS A 229 9.73 -6.71 -9.54
N PRO A 230 10.29 -5.87 -8.66
CA PRO A 230 9.70 -5.67 -7.35
C PRO A 230 8.31 -5.06 -7.46
N VAL A 231 7.36 -5.68 -6.77
CA VAL A 231 5.98 -5.21 -6.59
C VAL A 231 5.71 -5.11 -5.10
N ALA A 232 5.00 -4.07 -4.68
CA ALA A 232 4.49 -3.95 -3.32
C ALA A 232 2.97 -4.00 -3.35
N GLU A 233 2.37 -4.52 -2.27
CA GLU A 233 0.93 -4.52 -2.08
C GLU A 233 0.55 -3.47 -1.04
N ALA A 234 -0.51 -2.75 -1.33
CA ALA A 234 -1.04 -1.73 -0.44
C ALA A 234 -2.56 -1.74 -0.43
N LEU A 235 -3.10 -1.18 0.65
CA LEU A 235 -4.53 -0.92 0.81
C LEU A 235 -4.75 0.59 0.86
N CYS A 236 -5.54 1.11 -0.08
CA CYS A 236 -5.86 2.54 -0.17
C CYS A 236 -7.36 2.79 -0.10
N GLU A 237 -7.75 3.91 0.50
CA GLU A 237 -9.15 4.29 0.63
C GLU A 237 -9.75 4.55 -0.77
N ALA A 238 -10.87 3.89 -1.05
CA ALA A 238 -11.46 3.79 -2.38
C ALA A 238 -11.85 5.16 -2.97
N VAL A 239 -12.45 6.03 -2.17
CA VAL A 239 -12.92 7.35 -2.61
C VAL A 239 -11.75 8.28 -2.87
N LEU A 240 -10.76 8.30 -1.97
CA LEU A 240 -9.56 9.11 -2.13
C LEU A 240 -8.78 8.68 -3.39
N LEU A 241 -8.65 7.38 -3.61
CA LEU A 241 -7.99 6.83 -4.79
C LEU A 241 -8.74 7.15 -6.08
N ALA A 242 -10.07 7.05 -6.09
CA ALA A 242 -10.89 7.38 -7.26
C ALA A 242 -10.79 8.87 -7.63
N ARG A 243 -10.82 9.77 -6.65
CA ARG A 243 -10.63 11.21 -6.90
C ARG A 243 -9.25 11.53 -7.44
N LEU A 244 -8.23 10.88 -6.88
CA LEU A 244 -6.87 11.07 -7.34
C LEU A 244 -6.72 10.65 -8.81
N ARG A 245 -7.37 9.55 -9.21
CA ARG A 245 -7.46 9.13 -10.61
C ARG A 245 -8.16 10.18 -11.48
N GLU A 246 -9.32 10.70 -11.05
CA GLU A 246 -10.08 11.72 -11.78
C GLU A 246 -9.27 13.02 -11.99
N GLU A 247 -8.61 13.52 -10.93
CA GLU A 247 -7.76 14.71 -11.00
C GLU A 247 -6.61 14.52 -11.99
N GLN A 248 -5.92 13.39 -11.93
CA GLN A 248 -4.83 13.08 -12.85
C GLN A 248 -5.34 12.92 -14.28
N TRP A 249 -6.48 12.27 -14.48
CA TRP A 249 -7.09 12.08 -15.79
C TRP A 249 -7.38 13.39 -16.52
N ASN A 250 -7.96 14.35 -15.80
CA ASN A 250 -8.37 15.63 -16.37
C ASN A 250 -7.17 16.53 -16.73
N ASN A 251 -6.02 16.30 -16.09
CA ASN A 251 -4.85 17.19 -16.19
C ASN A 251 -3.63 16.56 -16.87
N MET A 252 -3.64 15.26 -17.18
CA MET A 252 -2.48 14.53 -17.73
C MET A 252 -2.75 13.95 -19.13
N PRO A 253 -1.71 13.67 -19.93
CA PRO A 253 -1.85 13.08 -21.27
C PRO A 253 -2.56 11.72 -21.24
N LYS A 254 -3.44 11.48 -22.22
CA LYS A 254 -4.32 10.29 -22.35
C LYS A 254 -3.63 8.91 -22.42
N LYS A 255 -2.30 8.80 -22.33
CA LYS A 255 -1.54 7.55 -22.54
C LYS A 255 -1.44 6.64 -21.30
N ARG A 256 -1.83 7.07 -20.09
CA ARG A 256 -1.66 6.29 -18.83
C ARG A 256 -2.97 6.11 -18.07
N ARG A 257 -3.99 5.60 -18.77
CA ARG A 257 -5.39 5.60 -18.29
C ARG A 257 -5.69 4.63 -17.14
N LYS A 258 -4.92 3.55 -17.00
CA LYS A 258 -5.13 2.51 -15.98
C LYS A 258 -4.32 2.73 -14.70
N GLU A 259 -3.19 3.42 -14.80
CA GLU A 259 -2.23 3.59 -13.70
C GLU A 259 -2.46 4.93 -13.00
N ILE A 260 -2.50 4.91 -11.67
CA ILE A 260 -2.65 6.10 -10.84
C ILE A 260 -1.29 6.43 -10.24
N TYR A 261 -0.80 7.67 -10.38
CA TYR A 261 0.39 8.08 -9.64
C TYR A 261 0.07 8.27 -8.17
N VAL A 262 0.88 7.66 -7.32
CA VAL A 262 0.84 7.87 -5.87
C VAL A 262 2.24 8.17 -5.36
N LEU A 263 2.34 8.76 -4.18
CA LEU A 263 3.60 8.88 -3.46
C LEU A 263 3.69 7.79 -2.41
N VAL A 264 4.86 7.18 -2.26
CA VAL A 264 5.16 6.23 -1.18
C VAL A 264 6.30 6.79 -0.35
N ARG A 265 6.15 6.76 0.98
CA ARG A 265 7.20 7.17 1.92
C ARG A 265 7.36 6.10 3.00
N ASN A 266 8.58 5.57 3.13
CA ASN A 266 8.92 4.70 4.26
C ASN A 266 8.90 5.53 5.55
N LEU A 267 8.37 4.99 6.64
CA LEU A 267 8.08 5.77 7.85
C LEU A 267 9.32 6.44 8.47
N ARG A 268 10.51 5.86 8.26
CA ARG A 268 11.80 6.38 8.73
C ARG A 268 12.56 7.19 7.68
N SER A 269 12.00 7.40 6.50
CA SER A 269 12.60 8.20 5.43
C SER A 269 11.90 9.55 5.27
N SER A 270 12.69 10.57 4.92
CA SER A 270 12.21 11.88 4.47
C SER A 270 11.73 11.89 3.02
N SER A 271 12.14 10.91 2.21
CA SER A 271 11.95 10.95 0.77
C SER A 271 10.60 10.39 0.34
N TYR A 272 9.85 11.16 -0.43
CA TYR A 272 8.71 10.63 -1.19
C TYR A 272 9.20 10.04 -2.51
N ARG A 273 8.71 8.85 -2.84
CA ARG A 273 8.99 8.14 -4.08
C ARG A 273 7.71 8.07 -4.91
N LEU A 274 7.81 8.37 -6.20
CA LEU A 274 6.69 8.23 -7.11
C LEU A 274 6.47 6.74 -7.43
N ALA A 275 5.22 6.30 -7.37
CA ALA A 275 4.81 4.94 -7.73
C ALA A 275 3.61 4.96 -8.68
N LEU A 276 3.50 3.92 -9.48
CA LEU A 276 2.31 3.61 -10.27
C LEU A 276 1.47 2.59 -9.49
N ALA A 277 0.24 2.96 -9.18
CA ALA A 277 -0.75 2.13 -8.53
C ALA A 277 -1.71 1.54 -9.56
N THR A 278 -1.91 0.22 -9.48
CA THR A 278 -2.92 -0.52 -10.24
C THR A 278 -3.92 -1.16 -9.29
N ILE A 279 -5.21 -1.01 -9.55
CA ILE A 279 -6.26 -1.62 -8.71
C ILE A 279 -6.39 -3.10 -9.09
N VAL A 280 -6.24 -3.99 -8.12
CA VAL A 280 -6.25 -5.44 -8.39
C VAL A 280 -7.58 -5.91 -9.00
N LEU A 281 -8.70 -5.34 -8.54
CA LEU A 281 -10.03 -5.70 -9.06
C LEU A 281 -10.19 -5.43 -10.56
N GLU A 282 -9.44 -4.46 -11.11
CA GLU A 282 -9.49 -4.11 -12.53
C GLU A 282 -8.62 -5.04 -13.40
N GLN A 283 -7.63 -5.70 -12.80
CA GLN A 283 -6.83 -6.70 -13.49
C GLN A 283 -7.59 -8.03 -13.64
N GLN A 284 -8.52 -8.31 -12.73
CA GLN A 284 -9.29 -9.56 -12.78
C GLN A 284 -10.31 -9.62 -13.92
N GLU A 285 -10.83 -8.50 -14.42
CA GLU A 285 -11.76 -8.48 -15.57
C GLU A 285 -11.07 -8.92 -16.88
N GLU A 286 -9.80 -8.58 -17.08
CA GLU A 286 -9.03 -9.01 -18.25
C GLU A 286 -8.75 -10.52 -18.25
N ASP A 287 -8.49 -11.12 -17.08
CA ASP A 287 -8.24 -12.55 -16.95
C ASP A 287 -9.48 -13.42 -17.28
N VAL A 288 -10.69 -12.87 -17.18
CA VAL A 288 -11.94 -13.59 -17.54
C VAL A 288 -12.22 -13.54 -19.05
N GLU A 289 -11.68 -12.56 -19.78
CA GLU A 289 -11.80 -12.49 -21.25
C GLU A 289 -10.93 -13.54 -21.97
N PHE A 290 -10.03 -14.21 -21.25
CA PHE A 290 -9.18 -15.31 -21.78
C PHE A 290 -9.65 -16.72 -21.39
N LEU A 291 -10.87 -16.87 -20.84
CA LEU A 291 -11.55 -18.16 -20.59
C LEU A 291 -12.70 -18.37 -21.58
#